data_AF-A0A351T0N1-F1
#
_entry.id   AF-A0A351T0N1-F1
#
_cell.length_a   1.000
_cell.length_b   1.000
_cell.length_c   1.000
_cell.angle_alpha   90.00
_cell.angle_beta   90.00
_cell.angle_gamma   90.00
#
_symmetry.space_group_name_H-M   'P 1'
#
loop_
_entity.id
_entity.type
_entity.pdbx_description
1 polymer ?
#
loop_
_entity_poly.entity_id
_entity_poly.type
_entity_poly.pdbx_seq_one_letter_code
_entity_poly.pdbx_strand_id
1 'polypeptide(L)'
;MDPFRPIPDLRALSRNYSLADVFVERIENWIVNLQKKLPPGQQLRITALLPGGREVLVEWIGYHNPNLVAINGVDLQSANACTLLAHQEAIQFLCVTEPVEQNKPRREIGFQSGPKDISDS
;
A
#
# COMPACT_ATOMS: atom_id res chain seq x y z
N MET A 1 39.47 -2.85 30.56
CA MET A 1 38.90 -2.10 29.43
C MET A 1 38.94 -3.02 28.24
N ASP A 2 37.79 -3.29 27.63
CA ASP A 2 37.66 -4.25 26.52
C ASP A 2 37.90 -3.51 25.18
N PRO A 3 38.93 -3.85 24.40
CA PRO A 3 39.33 -3.09 23.21
C PRO A 3 38.50 -3.36 21.94
N PHE A 4 37.47 -4.22 21.99
CA PHE A 4 36.65 -4.55 20.82
C PHE A 4 35.17 -4.23 21.07
N ARG A 5 34.79 -2.94 21.05
CA ARG A 5 33.41 -2.59 20.70
C ARG A 5 33.29 -2.63 19.17
N PRO A 6 32.43 -3.48 18.58
CA PRO A 6 32.14 -3.35 17.16
C PRO A 6 31.60 -1.94 16.90
N ILE A 7 32.18 -1.26 15.92
CA ILE A 7 31.65 0.03 15.45
C ILE A 7 30.23 -0.24 14.96
N PRO A 8 29.20 0.45 15.48
CA PRO A 8 27.84 0.27 15.00
C PRO A 8 27.82 0.47 13.49
N ASP A 9 27.25 -0.47 12.74
CA ASP A 9 27.04 -0.26 11.31
C ASP A 9 26.02 0.87 11.15
N LEU A 10 26.52 2.09 10.88
CA LEU A 10 25.69 3.27 10.68
C LEU A 10 24.75 3.12 9.49
N ARG A 11 25.00 2.18 8.57
CA ARG A 11 24.09 1.85 7.46
C ARG A 11 22.80 1.19 7.96
N ALA A 12 22.87 0.45 9.07
CA ALA A 12 21.68 -0.07 9.75
C ALA A 12 20.88 1.03 10.49
N LEU A 13 21.46 2.23 10.67
CA LEU A 13 20.85 3.34 11.41
C LEU A 13 20.19 4.39 10.52
N SER A 14 20.45 4.42 9.21
CA SER A 14 19.83 5.40 8.30
C SER A 14 18.74 4.78 7.44
N ARG A 15 17.59 4.43 8.03
CA ARG A 15 16.39 4.13 7.22
C ARG A 15 15.99 5.40 6.48
N ASN A 16 16.00 5.37 5.14
CA ASN A 16 15.52 6.51 4.37
C ASN A 16 13.99 6.51 4.34
N TYR A 17 13.38 7.43 5.09
CA TYR A 17 11.93 7.54 5.21
C TYR A 17 11.22 8.12 3.98
N SER A 18 11.97 8.53 2.96
CA SER A 18 11.43 9.03 1.69
C SER A 18 11.28 7.93 0.63
N LEU A 19 11.43 6.65 0.98
CA LEU A 19 11.39 5.55 0.03
C LEU A 19 10.02 4.86 -0.04
N ALA A 20 9.73 4.26 -1.19
CA ALA A 20 8.44 3.65 -1.50
C ALA A 20 8.10 2.48 -0.57
N ASP A 21 9.09 1.72 -0.09
CA ASP A 21 8.87 0.67 0.90
C ASP A 21 8.32 1.24 2.21
N VAL A 22 8.89 2.37 2.67
CA VAL A 22 8.44 3.06 3.89
C VAL A 22 7.04 3.64 3.69
N PHE A 23 6.77 4.20 2.51
CA PHE A 23 5.46 4.72 2.16
C PHE A 23 4.40 3.62 2.20
N VAL A 24 4.66 2.48 1.56
CA VAL A 24 3.76 1.31 1.54
C VAL A 24 3.55 0.75 2.95
N GLU A 25 4.61 0.57 3.74
CA GLU A 25 4.51 0.09 5.12
C GLU A 25 3.63 1.02 5.98
N ARG A 26 3.79 2.34 5.83
CA ARG A 26 2.99 3.31 6.59
C ARG A 26 1.52 3.25 6.20
N ILE A 27 1.22 3.12 4.92
CA ILE A 27 -0.15 2.98 4.42
C ILE A 27 -0.77 1.68 4.89
N GLU A 28 -0.06 0.56 4.79
CA GLU A 28 -0.49 -0.75 5.31
C GLU A 28 -0.87 -0.65 6.78
N ASN A 29 0.06 -0.16 7.62
CA ASN A 29 -0.17 0.00 9.04
C ASN A 29 -1.37 0.90 9.34
N TRP A 30 -1.54 1.99 8.59
CA TRP A 30 -2.67 2.90 8.76
C TRP A 30 -4.00 2.25 8.36
N ILE A 31 -4.06 1.56 7.22
CA ILE A 31 -5.26 0.84 6.74
C ILE A 31 -5.65 -0.27 7.71
N VAL A 32 -4.70 -1.11 8.12
CA VAL A 32 -4.93 -2.19 9.08
C VAL A 32 -5.48 -1.65 10.40
N ASN A 33 -4.92 -0.55 10.90
CA ASN A 33 -5.42 0.10 12.11
C ASN A 33 -6.81 0.71 11.94
N LEU A 34 -7.13 1.23 10.77
CA LEU A 34 -8.45 1.76 10.47
C LEU A 34 -9.48 0.64 10.37
N GLN A 35 -9.15 -0.48 9.71
CA GLN A 35 -10.01 -1.65 9.58
C GLN A 35 -10.40 -2.26 10.93
N LYS A 36 -9.48 -2.26 11.90
CA LYS A 36 -9.72 -2.73 13.29
C LYS A 36 -10.73 -1.87 14.05
N LYS A 37 -10.91 -0.61 13.66
CA LYS A 37 -11.81 0.35 14.32
C LYS A 37 -13.18 0.46 13.65
N LEU A 38 -13.39 -0.25 12.53
CA LEU A 38 -14.66 -0.19 11.81
C LEU A 38 -15.80 -0.84 12.60
N PRO A 39 -17.00 -0.23 12.60
CA PRO A 39 -18.19 -0.86 13.15
C PRO A 39 -18.52 -2.20 12.46
N PRO A 40 -19.24 -3.10 13.13
CA PRO A 40 -19.76 -4.31 12.49
C PRO A 40 -20.58 -3.98 11.23
N GLY A 41 -20.42 -4.77 10.17
CA GLY A 41 -21.13 -4.58 8.90
C GLY A 41 -20.61 -3.42 8.03
N GLN A 42 -19.48 -2.81 8.38
CA GLN A 42 -18.82 -1.79 7.58
C GLN A 42 -17.47 -2.30 7.04
N GLN A 43 -17.08 -1.78 5.88
CA GLN A 43 -15.80 -2.06 5.23
C GLN A 43 -15.15 -0.79 4.69
N LEU A 44 -13.85 -0.88 4.40
CA LEU A 44 -13.15 0.19 3.72
C LEU A 44 -13.23 0.00 2.20
N ARG A 45 -13.43 1.11 1.52
CA ARG A 45 -13.18 1.26 0.09
C ARG A 45 -12.05 2.25 -0.10
N ILE A 46 -10.99 1.80 -0.73
CA ILE A 46 -9.79 2.59 -0.98
C ILE A 46 -9.68 2.82 -2.48
N THR A 47 -9.55 4.07 -2.87
CA THR A 47 -9.43 4.48 -4.27
C THR A 47 -8.13 5.24 -4.44
N ALA A 48 -7.30 4.82 -5.39
CA ALA A 48 -6.15 5.59 -5.82
C ALA A 48 -6.60 6.63 -6.85
N LEU A 49 -6.33 7.90 -6.58
CA LEU A 49 -6.67 9.03 -7.44
C LEU A 49 -5.43 9.39 -8.28
N LEU A 50 -5.63 9.44 -9.59
CA LEU A 50 -4.59 9.76 -10.56
C LEU A 50 -4.78 11.14 -11.18
N PRO A 51 -3.69 11.76 -11.67
CA PRO A 51 -3.79 12.89 -12.57
C PRO A 51 -4.75 12.60 -13.73
N GLY A 52 -5.62 13.57 -14.04
CA GLY A 52 -6.64 13.40 -15.08
C GLY A 52 -7.96 12.77 -14.60
N GLY A 53 -8.15 12.58 -13.28
CA GLY A 53 -9.42 12.15 -12.71
C GLY A 53 -9.73 10.66 -12.89
N ARG A 54 -8.72 9.85 -13.21
CA ARG A 54 -8.84 8.40 -13.21
C ARG A 54 -8.80 7.89 -11.77
N GLU A 55 -9.61 6.88 -11.51
CA GLU A 55 -9.80 6.30 -10.19
C GLU A 55 -9.61 4.79 -10.27
N VAL A 56 -8.74 4.25 -9.44
CA VAL A 56 -8.52 2.80 -9.33
C VAL A 56 -9.03 2.35 -7.97
N LEU A 57 -10.03 1.47 -7.96
CA LEU A 57 -10.43 0.75 -6.76
C LEU A 57 -9.31 -0.21 -6.38
N VAL A 58 -8.70 0.04 -5.22
CA VAL A 58 -7.49 -0.65 -4.79
C VAL A 58 -7.83 -2.01 -4.20
N GLU A 59 -7.16 -3.04 -4.71
CA GLU A 59 -7.22 -4.41 -4.19
C GLU A 59 -5.88 -4.82 -3.57
N TRP A 60 -4.77 -4.28 -4.08
CA TRP A 60 -3.44 -4.57 -3.55
C TRP A 60 -2.48 -3.39 -3.73
N ILE A 61 -1.61 -3.17 -2.74
CA ILE A 61 -0.57 -2.13 -2.74
C ILE A 61 0.80 -2.75 -2.47
N GLY A 62 1.79 -2.43 -3.29
CA GLY A 62 3.18 -2.84 -3.09
C GLY A 62 4.15 -1.82 -3.66
N TYR A 63 5.44 -2.17 -3.68
CA TYR A 63 6.49 -1.35 -4.28
C TYR A 63 7.39 -2.21 -5.16
N HIS A 64 7.97 -1.58 -6.17
CA HIS A 64 8.84 -2.24 -7.15
C HIS A 64 10.30 -1.82 -6.98
N ASN A 65 10.55 -0.55 -6.66
CA ASN A 65 11.88 -0.01 -6.43
C ASN A 65 11.79 1.13 -5.40
N PRO A 66 12.90 1.80 -5.02
CA PRO A 66 12.90 2.82 -3.98
C PRO A 66 11.94 4.01 -4.20
N ASN A 67 11.45 4.22 -5.43
CA ASN A 67 10.61 5.37 -5.79
C ASN A 67 9.22 4.98 -6.32
N LEU A 68 9.02 3.73 -6.73
CA LEU A 68 7.81 3.27 -7.42
C LEU A 68 6.94 2.38 -6.54
N VAL A 69 5.67 2.76 -6.47
CA VAL A 69 4.58 1.99 -5.88
C VAL A 69 3.81 1.30 -7.01
N ALA A 70 3.42 0.06 -6.77
CA ALA A 70 2.56 -0.73 -7.64
C ALA A 70 1.20 -0.91 -6.97
N ILE A 71 0.12 -0.61 -7.69
CA ILE A 71 -1.25 -0.74 -7.21
C ILE A 71 -2.00 -1.63 -8.19
N ASN A 72 -2.51 -2.75 -7.71
CA ASN A 72 -3.42 -3.58 -8.48
C ASN A 72 -4.85 -3.30 -8.04
N GLY A 73 -5.76 -3.30 -9.02
CA GLY A 73 -7.16 -3.07 -8.74
C GLY A 73 -7.99 -2.94 -10.01
N VAL A 74 -9.13 -2.26 -9.88
CA VAL A 74 -10.09 -2.08 -10.98
C VAL A 74 -10.20 -0.61 -11.31
N ASP A 75 -9.98 -0.25 -12.58
CA ASP A 75 -10.26 1.10 -13.07
C ASP A 75 -11.77 1.34 -13.04
N LEU A 76 -12.22 2.33 -12.28
CA LEU A 76 -13.64 2.61 -12.08
C LEU A 76 -14.33 3.17 -13.33
N GLN A 77 -13.59 3.69 -14.31
CA GLN A 77 -14.16 4.18 -15.56
C GLN A 77 -14.38 3.05 -16.56
N SER A 78 -13.42 2.13 -16.68
CA SER A 78 -13.45 1.05 -17.68
C SER A 78 -13.89 -0.31 -17.14
N ALA A 79 -14.00 -0.46 -15.80
CA ALA A 79 -14.24 -1.70 -15.09
C ALA A 79 -13.20 -2.82 -15.37
N ASN A 80 -12.05 -2.47 -15.95
CA ASN A 80 -10.98 -3.41 -16.22
C ASN A 80 -10.04 -3.55 -15.03
N ALA A 81 -9.57 -4.77 -14.81
CA ALA A 81 -8.41 -4.99 -13.95
C ALA A 81 -7.20 -4.24 -14.51
N CYS A 82 -6.44 -3.61 -13.62
CA CYS A 82 -5.29 -2.81 -14.00
C CYS A 82 -4.20 -2.85 -12.94
N THR A 83 -2.97 -2.63 -13.40
CA THR A 83 -1.81 -2.35 -12.55
C THR A 83 -1.37 -0.92 -12.82
N LEU A 84 -1.39 -0.11 -11.78
CA LEU A 84 -0.83 1.23 -11.78
C LEU A 84 0.59 1.19 -11.22
N LEU A 85 1.54 1.71 -12.00
CA LEU A 85 2.89 2.04 -11.54
C LEU A 85 3.03 3.55 -11.47
N ALA A 86 3.35 4.08 -10.28
CA ALA A 86 3.49 5.51 -10.09
C ALA A 86 4.58 5.83 -9.06
N HIS A 87 5.16 7.02 -9.19
CA HIS A 87 6.03 7.58 -8.16
C HIS A 87 5.22 7.75 -6.87
N GLN A 88 5.78 7.37 -5.73
CA GLN A 88 5.11 7.44 -4.43
C GLN A 88 4.48 8.82 -4.10
N GLU A 89 5.12 9.92 -4.53
CA GLU A 89 4.63 11.29 -4.29
C GLU A 89 3.46 11.69 -5.20
N ALA A 90 3.21 10.93 -6.27
CA ALA A 90 2.16 11.25 -7.25
C ALA A 90 0.81 10.60 -6.93
N ILE A 91 0.75 9.76 -5.89
CA ILE A 91 -0.44 8.96 -5.58
C ILE A 91 -1.19 9.58 -4.40
N GLN A 92 -2.49 9.78 -4.59
CA GLN A 92 -3.41 10.13 -3.51
C GLN A 92 -4.36 8.97 -3.28
N PHE A 93 -4.63 8.66 -2.01
CA PHE A 93 -5.61 7.64 -1.63
C PHE A 93 -6.83 8.29 -0.98
N LEU A 94 -8.01 7.98 -1.51
CA LEU A 94 -9.28 8.29 -0.87
C LEU A 94 -9.79 7.03 -0.17
N CYS A 95 -9.96 7.11 1.15
CA CYS A 95 -10.47 6.02 1.96
C CYS A 95 -11.85 6.39 2.50
N VAL A 96 -12.86 5.60 2.13
CA VAL A 96 -14.23 5.77 2.61
C VAL A 96 -14.71 4.50 3.30
N THR A 97 -15.63 4.67 4.23
CA THR A 97 -16.31 3.57 4.90
C THR A 97 -17.64 3.32 4.19
N GLU A 98 -17.93 2.08 3.85
CA GLU A 98 -19.18 1.68 3.20
C GLU A 98 -19.77 0.41 3.84
N PRO A 99 -21.09 0.18 3.74
CA PRO A 99 -21.69 -1.07 4.19
C PRO A 99 -21.12 -2.28 3.46
N VAL A 100 -21.00 -3.41 4.15
CA VAL A 100 -20.72 -4.70 3.51
C VAL A 100 -21.97 -5.14 2.74
N GLU A 101 -21.80 -5.49 1.47
CA GLU A 101 -22.89 -6.03 0.65
C GLU A 101 -23.37 -7.38 1.22
N GLN A 102 -24.69 -7.58 1.23
CA GLN A 102 -25.27 -8.83 1.70
C GLN A 102 -24.74 -10.02 0.89
N ASN A 103 -24.32 -11.08 1.58
CA ASN A 103 -23.75 -12.31 1.01
C ASN A 103 -22.39 -12.16 0.33
N LYS A 104 -21.68 -11.04 0.50
CA LYS A 104 -20.27 -10.92 0.08
C LYS A 104 -19.33 -10.89 1.29
N PRO A 105 -18.14 -11.50 1.18
CA PRO A 105 -17.12 -11.31 2.19
C PRO A 105 -16.70 -9.83 2.25
N ARG A 106 -16.20 -9.41 3.41
CA ARG A 106 -15.59 -8.09 3.57
C ARG A 106 -14.41 -7.97 2.60
N ARG A 107 -14.26 -6.80 1.95
CA ARG A 107 -13.11 -6.53 1.08
C ARG A 107 -11.81 -6.59 1.88
N GLU A 108 -10.90 -7.45 1.43
CA GLU A 108 -9.52 -7.48 1.90
C GLU A 108 -8.64 -6.69 0.94
N ILE A 109 -7.64 -6.01 1.50
CA ILE A 109 -6.66 -5.24 0.73
C ILE A 109 -5.33 -5.93 0.98
N GLY A 110 -4.70 -6.40 -0.09
CA GLY A 110 -3.40 -7.04 0.00
C GLY A 110 -2.26 -6.03 0.05
N PHE A 111 -1.17 -6.42 0.70
CA PHE A 111 0.04 -5.62 0.80
C PHE A 111 1.28 -6.46 0.48
N GLN A 112 2.33 -5.81 -0.04
CA GLN A 112 3.65 -6.43 -0.20
C GLN A 112 4.59 -6.01 0.93
N SER A 113 4.91 -6.93 1.82
CA SER A 113 5.88 -6.73 2.90
C SER A 113 7.27 -7.24 2.46
N GLY A 114 7.94 -6.52 1.56
CA GLY A 114 9.29 -6.87 1.06
C GLY A 114 9.40 -6.80 -0.47
N PRO A 115 10.58 -6.75 -1.08
CA PRO A 115 10.72 -6.80 -2.54
C PRO A 115 10.31 -8.19 -3.04
N LYS A 116 9.29 -8.28 -3.90
CA LYS A 116 8.99 -9.48 -4.69
C LYS A 116 9.79 -9.41 -5.97
N ASP A 117 10.68 -10.38 -6.19
CA ASP A 117 11.27 -10.58 -7.50
C ASP A 117 10.15 -10.95 -8.49
N ILE A 118 10.18 -10.33 -9.67
CA ILE A 118 9.18 -10.54 -10.75
C ILE A 118 9.22 -11.99 -11.30
N SER A 119 10.17 -12.83 -10.86
CA SER A 119 10.34 -14.20 -11.35
C SER A 119 9.33 -15.23 -10.80
N ASP A 120 8.47 -14.87 -9.85
CA ASP A 120 7.50 -15.80 -9.25
C ASP A 120 6.05 -15.58 -9.76
N SER A 121 5.88 -15.38 -11.07
CA SER A 121 4.58 -15.40 -11.76
C SER A 121 4.48 -16.57 -12.73
#